data_AF-A0A2M7N9I7-F1
#
_entry.id   AF-A0A2M7N9I7-F1
#
_cell.length_a   1.000
_cell.length_b   1.000
_cell.length_c   1.000
_cell.angle_alpha   90.00
_cell.angle_beta   90.00
_cell.angle_gamma   90.00
#
_symmetry.space_group_name_H-M   'P 1'
#
loop_
_entity.id
_entity.type
_entity.pdbx_description
1 polymer ?
#
loop_
_entity_poly.entity_id
_entity_poly.type
_entity_poly.pdbx_seq_one_letter_code
_entity_poly.pdbx_strand_id
1 'polypeptide(L)'
;MKRLPLFFAFLFLLIIGKLDAQTEYKKPLFQASIKSQKAIVENKGQYADINGKKVLFTNFDNQEEFYFTNSGLIIKLDTVLYKKPWAKKLKDVFEKERETEKEFFKETSFYLYAEWQNTNPDVKIEASEKTDGDYIFGMYKALCNGYKKITYKNIYPNIDIEYTMPSDSSGIKYNIILHPGADASNIS
;
A
#
# COMPACT_ATOMS: atom_id res chain seq x y z
N MET A 1 63.46 -71.32 12.45
CA MET A 1 63.84 -70.45 13.61
C MET A 1 63.63 -69.00 13.17
N LYS A 2 62.85 -68.10 13.77
CA LYS A 2 61.99 -68.03 14.98
C LYS A 2 60.84 -67.05 14.63
N ARG A 3 59.64 -66.97 15.24
CA ARG A 3 59.00 -67.67 16.37
C ARG A 3 57.52 -67.96 15.98
N LEU A 4 56.55 -67.47 16.77
CA LEU A 4 55.08 -67.46 16.68
C LEU A 4 54.61 -66.45 17.81
N PRO A 5 53.33 -66.27 18.15
CA PRO A 5 52.32 -65.34 17.63
C PRO A 5 51.85 -64.25 18.66
N LEU A 6 50.67 -63.65 18.40
CA LEU A 6 49.54 -63.40 19.34
C LEU A 6 49.22 -61.96 19.79
N PHE A 7 47.91 -61.65 19.84
CA PHE A 7 47.20 -60.48 20.40
C PHE A 7 47.58 -59.09 19.85
N PHE A 8 46.62 -58.27 19.39
CA PHE A 8 45.49 -57.79 20.20
C PHE A 8 44.20 -57.61 19.39
N ALA A 9 43.05 -57.89 20.01
CA ALA A 9 41.76 -57.51 19.47
C ALA A 9 41.47 -56.04 19.78
N PHE A 10 41.10 -55.25 18.78
CA PHE A 10 40.35 -54.02 19.02
C PHE A 10 39.18 -53.92 18.05
N LEU A 11 38.09 -54.58 18.43
CA LEU A 11 36.76 -54.30 17.92
C LEU A 11 36.40 -52.87 18.35
N PHE A 12 36.38 -51.91 17.42
CA PHE A 12 35.51 -50.75 17.58
C PHE A 12 34.91 -50.31 16.24
N LEU A 13 33.61 -50.06 16.29
CA LEU A 13 32.73 -49.75 15.16
C LEU A 13 33.29 -48.61 14.30
N LEU A 14 33.48 -48.87 13.01
CA LEU A 14 33.28 -47.87 11.95
C LEU A 14 31.95 -48.13 11.25
N ILE A 15 30.86 -47.95 12.00
CA ILE A 15 29.56 -47.67 11.39
C ILE A 15 29.71 -46.28 10.76
N ILE A 16 29.90 -46.24 9.44
CA ILE A 16 29.84 -45.01 8.66
C ILE A 16 28.36 -44.62 8.57
N GLY A 17 27.85 -44.05 9.66
CA GLY A 17 26.54 -43.42 9.68
C GLY A 17 26.59 -42.23 8.72
N LYS A 18 25.75 -42.26 7.69
CA LYS A 18 25.47 -41.06 6.89
C LYS A 18 24.75 -40.07 7.80
N LEU A 19 25.50 -39.13 8.38
CA LEU A 19 24.91 -37.89 8.85
C LEU A 19 24.58 -37.05 7.61
N ASP A 20 23.43 -37.33 7.01
CA ASP A 20 22.73 -36.33 6.22
C ASP A 20 22.33 -35.23 7.21
N ALA A 21 23.15 -34.18 7.29
CA ALA A 21 22.85 -32.98 8.04
C ALA A 21 21.69 -32.23 7.37
N GLN A 22 20.48 -32.76 7.53
CA GLN A 22 19.26 -31.99 7.34
C GLN A 22 19.23 -30.92 8.43
N THR A 23 19.87 -29.79 8.14
CA THR A 23 19.52 -28.54 8.79
C THR A 23 18.05 -28.31 8.47
N GLU A 24 17.19 -28.63 9.45
CA GLU A 24 15.80 -28.21 9.43
C GLU A 24 15.82 -26.68 9.26
N TYR A 25 15.57 -26.23 8.03
CA TYR A 25 15.62 -24.83 7.65
C TYR A 25 14.38 -24.19 8.27
N LYS A 26 14.45 -23.91 9.57
CA LYS A 26 13.43 -23.21 10.33
C LYS A 26 13.22 -21.88 9.61
N LYS A 27 12.13 -21.82 8.84
CA LYS A 27 11.74 -20.62 8.10
C LYS A 27 11.82 -19.46 9.09
N PRO A 28 12.47 -18.34 8.75
CA PRO A 28 12.54 -17.21 9.66
C PRO A 28 11.13 -16.86 10.08
N LEU A 29 10.90 -16.74 11.40
CA LEU A 29 9.57 -16.46 11.96
C LEU A 29 8.99 -15.14 11.40
N PHE A 30 9.88 -14.27 10.91
CA PHE A 30 9.59 -13.13 10.04
C PHE A 30 9.44 -13.53 8.56
N GLN A 31 8.52 -14.46 8.27
CA GLN A 31 7.82 -14.48 6.99
C GLN A 31 6.44 -13.83 7.19
N ALA A 32 6.43 -12.66 7.83
CA ALA A 32 5.33 -11.73 7.67
C ALA A 32 5.28 -11.40 6.18
N SER A 33 4.29 -11.96 5.48
CA SER A 33 3.89 -11.42 4.19
C SER A 33 3.64 -9.93 4.41
N ILE A 34 4.41 -9.06 3.74
CA ILE A 34 4.04 -7.65 3.59
C ILE A 34 2.86 -7.63 2.61
N LYS A 35 1.73 -8.20 3.06
CA LYS A 35 0.47 -8.09 2.38
C LYS A 35 -0.01 -6.69 2.71
N SER A 36 0.23 -5.78 1.76
CA SER A 36 -0.49 -4.54 1.56
C SER A 36 -1.90 -4.69 2.16
N GLN A 37 -2.14 -4.01 3.29
CA GLN A 37 -3.43 -4.11 3.99
C GLN A 37 -4.49 -3.31 3.23
N LYS A 38 -4.06 -2.44 2.30
CA LYS A 38 -4.87 -1.49 1.52
C LYS A 38 -5.88 -0.75 2.37
N ALA A 39 -5.47 -0.36 3.57
CA ALA A 39 -6.35 0.33 4.48
C ALA A 39 -6.70 1.73 3.95
N ILE A 40 -7.93 2.13 4.22
CA ILE A 40 -8.39 3.51 4.17
C ILE A 40 -8.08 4.09 5.56
N VAL A 41 -7.09 4.98 5.65
CA VAL A 41 -6.56 5.52 6.90
C VAL A 41 -7.20 6.86 7.20
N GLU A 42 -7.66 7.08 8.44
CA GLU A 42 -8.25 8.36 8.86
C GLU A 42 -7.25 9.53 8.75
N ASN A 43 -7.71 10.71 8.33
CA ASN A 43 -6.92 11.92 8.39
C ASN A 43 -7.14 12.64 9.73
N LYS A 44 -6.15 12.56 10.62
CA LYS A 44 -6.10 13.31 11.88
C LYS A 44 -5.35 14.65 11.75
N GLY A 45 -4.87 14.98 10.56
CA GLY A 45 -4.10 16.19 10.26
C GLY A 45 -2.72 15.91 9.67
N GLN A 46 -2.40 14.66 9.32
CA GLN A 46 -1.18 14.32 8.61
C GLN A 46 -1.23 14.73 7.12
N TYR A 47 -2.44 14.90 6.54
CA TYR A 47 -2.65 15.48 5.22
C TYR A 47 -3.40 16.81 5.33
N ALA A 48 -2.95 17.80 4.58
CA ALA A 48 -3.63 19.09 4.44
C ALA A 48 -4.76 19.03 3.40
N ASP A 49 -5.62 20.06 3.39
CA ASP A 49 -6.68 20.22 2.41
C ASP A 49 -6.09 20.44 1.00
N ILE A 50 -6.65 19.75 -0.01
CA ILE A 50 -6.15 19.78 -1.39
C ILE A 50 -7.09 20.67 -2.22
N ASN A 51 -6.57 21.77 -2.76
CA ASN A 51 -7.34 22.78 -3.49
C ASN A 51 -8.62 23.22 -2.76
N GLY A 52 -8.53 23.43 -1.44
CA GLY A 52 -9.65 23.84 -0.58
C GLY A 52 -10.65 22.74 -0.23
N LYS A 53 -10.42 21.49 -0.65
CA LYS A 53 -11.24 20.33 -0.28
C LYS A 53 -10.61 19.61 0.91
N LYS A 54 -11.40 19.45 1.97
CA LYS A 54 -10.96 18.79 3.20
C LYS A 54 -10.75 17.30 2.98
N VAL A 55 -9.54 16.82 3.27
CA VAL A 55 -9.20 15.39 3.24
C VAL A 55 -9.63 14.76 4.57
N LEU A 56 -10.44 13.71 4.51
CA LEU A 56 -11.02 13.00 5.66
C LEU A 56 -10.41 11.62 5.86
N PHE A 57 -10.10 10.91 4.77
CA PHE A 57 -9.36 9.66 4.77
C PHE A 57 -8.38 9.61 3.59
N THR A 58 -7.43 8.68 3.62
CA THR A 58 -6.46 8.46 2.55
C THR A 58 -6.19 6.97 2.31
N ASN A 59 -5.77 6.60 1.11
CA ASN A 59 -5.08 5.35 0.83
C ASN A 59 -3.86 5.63 -0.05
N PHE A 60 -2.71 5.10 0.33
CA PHE A 60 -1.40 5.31 -0.31
C PHE A 60 -0.64 3.98 -0.54
N ASP A 61 -1.37 2.87 -0.48
CA ASP A 61 -0.89 1.48 -0.60
C ASP A 61 -1.20 0.90 -2.01
N ASN A 62 -1.49 1.80 -2.96
CA ASN A 62 -1.75 1.56 -4.38
C ASN A 62 -0.68 2.28 -5.23
N GLN A 63 -0.75 2.16 -6.56
CA GLN A 63 0.14 2.94 -7.46
C GLN A 63 -0.25 4.42 -7.46
N GLU A 64 -1.53 4.70 -7.26
CA GLU A 64 -2.12 6.02 -7.07
C GLU A 64 -2.37 6.27 -5.56
N GLU A 65 -2.27 7.54 -5.14
CA GLU A 65 -2.78 7.95 -3.84
C GLU A 65 -4.24 8.42 -3.98
N PHE A 66 -5.12 7.92 -3.10
CA PHE A 66 -6.52 8.31 -3.00
C PHE A 66 -6.74 9.17 -1.75
N TYR A 67 -7.41 10.32 -1.89
CA TYR A 67 -7.82 11.17 -0.78
C TYR A 67 -9.33 11.36 -0.78
N PHE A 68 -9.99 10.98 0.31
CA PHE A 68 -11.44 10.99 0.44
C PHE A 68 -11.91 12.32 1.03
N THR A 69 -12.87 12.98 0.37
CA THR A 69 -13.49 14.24 0.80
C THR A 69 -14.92 13.98 1.30
N ASN A 70 -15.70 15.00 1.65
CA ASN A 70 -17.14 14.82 1.93
C ASN A 70 -17.99 14.54 0.68
N SER A 71 -17.54 14.98 -0.50
CA SER A 71 -18.23 14.91 -1.79
C SER A 71 -17.77 13.77 -2.72
N GLY A 72 -16.67 13.09 -2.40
CA GLY A 72 -16.08 12.08 -3.29
C GLY A 72 -14.63 11.81 -2.96
N LEU A 73 -13.77 11.75 -3.98
CA LEU A 73 -12.35 11.50 -3.83
C LEU A 73 -11.47 12.25 -4.84
N ILE A 74 -10.21 12.42 -4.46
CA ILE A 74 -9.14 12.99 -5.27
C ILE A 74 -8.11 11.88 -5.52
N ILE A 75 -7.74 11.66 -6.78
CA ILE A 75 -6.71 10.71 -7.18
C ILE A 75 -5.43 11.50 -7.52
N LYS A 76 -4.34 11.24 -6.81
CA LYS A 76 -3.01 11.76 -7.15
C LYS A 76 -2.26 10.72 -7.98
N LEU A 77 -1.93 11.12 -9.20
CA LEU A 77 -1.14 10.37 -10.16
C LEU A 77 0.25 11.00 -10.24
N ASP A 78 1.25 10.33 -9.69
CA ASP A 78 2.64 10.76 -9.85
C ASP A 78 3.20 10.26 -11.18
N THR A 79 3.80 11.16 -11.95
CA THR A 79 4.49 10.82 -13.19
C THR A 79 5.86 11.44 -13.26
N VAL A 80 6.71 10.88 -14.12
CA VAL A 80 8.08 11.33 -14.34
C VAL A 80 8.22 11.84 -15.76
N LEU A 81 8.32 13.16 -15.91
CA LEU A 81 8.50 13.81 -17.21
C LEU A 81 9.99 13.88 -17.58
N TYR A 82 10.34 13.34 -18.75
CA TYR A 82 11.68 13.49 -19.33
C TYR A 82 11.88 14.93 -19.84
N LYS A 83 12.94 15.60 -19.37
CA LYS A 83 13.46 16.80 -20.04
C LYS A 83 14.08 16.39 -21.38
N LYS A 84 13.87 17.22 -22.42
CA LYS A 84 14.05 16.85 -23.84
C LYS A 84 15.41 16.18 -24.15
N PRO A 85 15.47 15.16 -25.04
CA PRO A 85 16.69 14.36 -25.29
C PRO A 85 17.94 15.14 -25.73
N TRP A 86 17.79 16.32 -26.34
CA TRP A 86 18.93 17.10 -26.84
C TRP A 86 19.82 17.67 -25.72
N ALA A 87 19.28 17.85 -24.51
CA ALA A 87 20.06 18.33 -23.36
C ALA A 87 21.08 17.27 -22.87
N LYS A 88 20.76 15.98 -23.02
CA LYS A 88 21.63 14.87 -22.64
C LYS A 88 22.92 14.86 -23.48
N LYS A 89 22.77 15.01 -24.80
CA LYS A 89 23.87 14.98 -25.77
C LYS A 89 24.92 16.10 -25.61
N LEU A 90 24.58 17.18 -24.89
CA LEU A 90 25.49 18.27 -24.54
C LEU A 90 26.19 18.07 -23.19
N LYS A 91 25.56 17.39 -22.23
CA LYS A 91 26.14 17.15 -20.89
C LYS A 91 27.01 15.89 -20.82
N ASP A 92 26.69 14.85 -21.60
CA ASP A 92 27.47 13.58 -21.65
C ASP A 92 28.95 13.80 -22.09
N VAL A 93 29.28 14.97 -22.65
CA VAL A 93 30.65 15.36 -23.05
C VAL A 93 31.51 15.84 -21.87
N PHE A 94 30.90 16.24 -20.74
CA PHE A 94 31.60 17.05 -19.73
C PHE A 94 31.64 16.51 -18.29
N GLU A 95 30.76 15.62 -17.83
CA GLU A 95 30.70 15.34 -16.37
C GLU A 95 30.29 13.92 -15.91
N LYS A 96 30.59 13.63 -14.64
CA LYS A 96 30.76 12.28 -14.06
C LYS A 96 29.42 11.66 -13.60
N GLU A 97 29.20 10.38 -13.95
CA GLU A 97 27.90 9.71 -14.09
C GLU A 97 27.10 9.35 -12.80
N ARG A 98 26.97 10.23 -11.79
CA ARG A 98 26.16 9.89 -10.58
C ARG A 98 25.17 10.91 -10.04
N GLU A 99 25.22 12.18 -10.44
CA GLU A 99 24.23 13.19 -10.03
C GLU A 99 23.28 13.61 -11.17
N THR A 100 23.64 13.26 -12.41
CA THR A 100 22.97 13.72 -13.63
C THR A 100 21.57 13.12 -13.85
N GLU A 101 21.28 11.91 -13.40
CA GLU A 101 19.98 11.26 -13.65
C GLU A 101 18.80 12.09 -13.10
N LYS A 102 18.91 12.59 -11.86
CA LYS A 102 17.87 13.43 -11.23
C LYS A 102 17.62 14.75 -11.97
N GLU A 103 18.58 15.26 -12.73
CA GLU A 103 18.38 16.48 -13.51
C GLU A 103 17.53 16.24 -14.77
N PHE A 104 17.56 15.04 -15.38
CA PHE A 104 16.82 14.76 -16.60
C PHE A 104 15.33 14.48 -16.36
N PHE A 105 14.96 14.16 -15.13
CA PHE A 105 13.59 13.86 -14.74
C PHE A 105 12.95 15.02 -14.00
N LYS A 106 11.67 15.25 -14.24
CA LYS A 106 10.81 16.10 -13.42
C LYS A 106 9.63 15.26 -12.94
N GLU A 107 9.65 14.88 -11.66
CA GLU A 107 8.47 14.35 -10.99
C GLU A 107 7.37 15.42 -11.02
N THR A 108 6.14 15.01 -11.34
CA THR A 108 4.98 15.89 -11.43
C THR A 108 3.74 15.09 -11.08
N SER A 109 2.97 15.60 -10.12
CA SER A 109 1.71 15.01 -9.69
C SER A 109 0.54 15.64 -10.45
N PHE A 110 -0.35 14.81 -10.99
CA PHE A 110 -1.66 15.23 -11.48
C PHE A 110 -2.73 14.86 -10.46
N TYR A 111 -3.66 15.77 -10.20
CA TYR A 111 -4.79 15.54 -9.31
C TYR A 111 -6.08 15.43 -10.13
N LEU A 112 -6.71 14.26 -10.12
CA LEU A 112 -8.03 14.04 -10.71
C LEU A 112 -9.08 14.13 -9.60
N TYR A 113 -10.20 14.80 -9.88
CA TYR A 113 -11.29 15.01 -8.93
C TYR A 113 -12.49 14.17 -9.39
N ALA A 114 -12.86 13.17 -8.59
CA ALA A 114 -14.03 12.33 -8.81
C ALA A 114 -15.05 12.67 -7.73
N GLU A 115 -15.98 13.58 -8.05
CA GLU A 115 -16.95 14.13 -7.10
C GLU A 115 -18.37 13.78 -7.51
N TRP A 116 -19.13 13.28 -6.54
CA TRP A 116 -20.59 13.17 -6.65
C TRP A 116 -21.17 14.58 -6.65
N GLN A 117 -22.07 14.86 -7.59
CA GLN A 117 -22.76 16.14 -7.72
C GLN A 117 -24.04 16.14 -6.90
N ASN A 118 -24.53 17.31 -6.51
CA ASN A 118 -25.81 17.49 -5.80
C ASN A 118 -25.96 16.67 -4.50
N THR A 119 -24.85 16.33 -3.84
CA THR A 119 -24.85 15.56 -2.60
C THR A 119 -25.51 16.33 -1.46
N ASN A 120 -26.15 15.60 -0.55
CA ASN A 120 -26.52 16.08 0.78
C ASN A 120 -25.31 16.78 1.45
N PRO A 121 -25.38 18.06 1.89
CA PRO A 121 -24.24 18.74 2.49
C PRO A 121 -23.79 18.10 3.81
N ASP A 122 -24.72 17.45 4.53
CA ASP A 122 -24.50 16.81 5.83
C ASP A 122 -24.23 15.29 5.68
N VAL A 123 -23.46 14.87 4.66
CA VAL A 123 -23.06 13.45 4.53
C VAL A 123 -22.32 13.00 5.78
N LYS A 124 -22.82 11.94 6.43
CA LYS A 124 -22.11 11.26 7.50
C LYS A 124 -21.25 10.15 6.90
N ILE A 125 -19.93 10.20 7.10
CA ILE A 125 -19.03 9.13 6.69
C ILE A 125 -18.79 8.19 7.88
N GLU A 126 -19.07 6.90 7.69
CA GLU A 126 -18.90 5.86 8.69
C GLU A 126 -17.77 4.90 8.27
N ALA A 127 -16.70 4.85 9.05
CA ALA A 127 -15.59 3.92 8.83
C ALA A 127 -15.84 2.60 9.57
N SER A 128 -15.56 1.48 8.92
CA SER A 128 -15.87 0.14 9.46
C SER A 128 -14.77 -0.87 9.11
N GLU A 129 -14.78 -2.02 9.80
CA GLU A 129 -13.74 -3.04 9.69
C GLU A 129 -12.33 -2.47 9.92
N LYS A 130 -12.05 -1.98 11.14
CA LYS A 130 -10.71 -1.51 11.53
C LYS A 130 -9.67 -2.59 11.22
N THR A 131 -8.55 -2.19 10.61
CA THR A 131 -7.41 -3.06 10.33
C THR A 131 -6.49 -3.20 11.53
N ASP A 132 -5.79 -4.33 11.63
CA ASP A 132 -4.79 -4.58 12.68
C ASP A 132 -3.53 -3.69 12.54
N GLY A 133 -3.31 -3.10 11.36
CA GLY A 133 -2.24 -2.13 11.14
C GLY A 133 -2.50 -0.78 11.82
N ASP A 134 -1.50 -0.32 12.56
CA ASP A 134 -1.38 1.03 13.11
C ASP A 134 -0.56 1.91 12.16
N TYR A 135 -1.07 3.10 11.83
CA TYR A 135 -0.42 4.01 10.87
C TYR A 135 0.16 5.23 11.60
N ILE A 136 1.47 5.43 11.46
CA ILE A 136 2.22 6.54 12.07
C ILE A 136 3.02 7.23 10.97
N PHE A 137 2.87 8.56 10.86
CA PHE A 137 3.53 9.35 9.83
C PHE A 137 4.69 10.14 10.45
N GLY A 138 5.87 10.16 9.82
CA GLY A 138 7.11 10.56 10.50
C GLY A 138 7.10 11.94 11.20
N MET A 139 6.44 12.93 10.60
CA MET A 139 6.27 14.27 11.20
C MET A 139 5.01 14.39 12.07
N TYR A 140 4.05 13.48 11.94
CA TYR A 140 2.76 13.50 12.61
C TYR A 140 2.59 12.25 13.48
N LYS A 141 3.01 12.38 14.74
CA LYS A 141 3.17 11.26 15.69
C LYS A 141 1.86 10.63 16.20
N ALA A 142 0.68 11.14 15.83
CA ALA A 142 -0.56 10.56 16.33
C ALA A 142 -0.93 9.30 15.55
N LEU A 143 -1.34 8.28 16.30
CA LEU A 143 -1.78 6.99 15.79
C LEU A 143 -3.03 7.15 14.94
N CYS A 144 -2.96 6.77 13.67
CA CYS A 144 -4.08 6.78 12.73
C CYS A 144 -4.58 5.35 12.53
N ASN A 145 -5.89 5.14 12.67
CA ASN A 145 -6.56 3.88 12.41
C ASN A 145 -6.70 3.67 10.89
N GLY A 146 -6.40 2.45 10.42
CA GLY A 146 -6.83 1.97 9.12
C GLY A 146 -8.17 1.25 9.20
N TYR A 147 -8.92 1.29 8.10
CA TYR A 147 -10.23 0.66 7.92
C TYR A 147 -10.28 -0.03 6.55
N LYS A 148 -10.95 -1.17 6.42
CA LYS A 148 -11.14 -1.78 5.09
C LYS A 148 -12.20 -1.08 4.25
N LYS A 149 -13.07 -0.30 4.91
CA LYS A 149 -14.29 0.24 4.34
C LYS A 149 -14.64 1.59 4.96
N ILE A 150 -15.10 2.51 4.11
CA ILE A 150 -15.83 3.72 4.53
C ILE A 150 -17.15 3.83 3.75
N THR A 151 -18.20 4.30 4.41
CA THR A 151 -19.54 4.44 3.82
C THR A 151 -20.07 5.85 4.00
N TYR A 152 -20.40 6.50 2.89
CA TYR A 152 -21.02 7.81 2.80
C TYR A 152 -22.53 7.61 2.97
N LYS A 153 -23.04 7.86 4.17
CA LYS A 153 -24.43 7.61 4.54
C LYS A 153 -25.34 8.72 4.05
N ASN A 154 -26.44 8.35 3.39
CA ASN A 154 -27.45 9.27 2.87
C ASN A 154 -26.81 10.43 2.06
N ILE A 155 -25.89 10.09 1.16
CA ILE A 155 -25.24 11.04 0.24
C ILE A 155 -26.26 11.58 -0.79
N TYR A 156 -27.23 10.75 -1.15
CA TYR A 156 -28.54 11.16 -1.66
C TYR A 156 -29.64 10.55 -0.78
N PRO A 157 -30.90 11.02 -0.85
CA PRO A 157 -32.00 10.45 -0.08
C PRO A 157 -32.13 8.94 -0.27
N ASN A 158 -31.98 8.19 0.83
CA ASN A 158 -32.02 6.72 0.87
C ASN A 158 -30.92 6.01 0.05
N ILE A 159 -29.82 6.70 -0.29
CA ILE A 159 -28.67 6.12 -1.01
C ILE A 159 -27.39 6.32 -0.21
N ASP A 160 -26.65 5.22 0.00
CA ASP A 160 -25.29 5.26 0.52
C ASP A 160 -24.27 4.93 -0.59
N ILE A 161 -23.03 5.39 -0.42
CA ILE A 161 -21.90 4.99 -1.27
C ILE A 161 -20.80 4.42 -0.40
N GLU A 162 -20.46 3.16 -0.63
CA GLU A 162 -19.45 2.40 0.12
C GLU A 162 -18.17 2.29 -0.70
N TYR A 163 -17.03 2.67 -0.13
CA TYR A 163 -15.71 2.50 -0.73
C TYR A 163 -14.92 1.40 -0.04
N THR A 164 -14.23 0.58 -0.83
CA THR A 164 -13.34 -0.49 -0.39
C THR A 164 -12.10 -0.56 -1.30
N MET A 165 -11.01 -1.09 -0.78
CA MET A 165 -9.81 -1.37 -1.57
C MET A 165 -9.71 -2.87 -1.87
N PRO A 166 -9.81 -3.30 -3.15
CA PRO A 166 -9.76 -4.72 -3.49
C PRO A 166 -8.40 -5.35 -3.12
N SER A 167 -8.42 -6.50 -2.44
CA SER A 167 -7.18 -7.17 -2.06
C SER A 167 -6.43 -7.82 -3.24
N ASP A 168 -7.10 -7.95 -4.38
CA ASP A 168 -6.74 -8.71 -5.58
C ASP A 168 -6.50 -7.84 -6.83
N SER A 169 -7.00 -6.61 -6.88
CA SER A 169 -6.70 -5.62 -7.95
C SER A 169 -6.06 -4.35 -7.39
N SER A 170 -5.36 -3.58 -8.23
CA SER A 170 -5.03 -2.19 -7.89
C SER A 170 -6.28 -1.30 -7.91
N GLY A 171 -6.15 -0.11 -7.32
CA GLY A 171 -7.17 0.93 -7.33
C GLY A 171 -8.24 0.77 -6.25
N ILE A 172 -9.41 1.35 -6.52
CA ILE A 172 -10.53 1.47 -5.59
C ILE A 172 -11.81 0.84 -6.18
N LYS A 173 -12.61 0.21 -5.32
CA LYS A 173 -13.97 -0.24 -5.63
C LYS A 173 -14.98 0.58 -4.85
N TYR A 174 -16.08 0.95 -5.51
CA TYR A 174 -17.26 1.51 -4.85
C TYR A 174 -18.49 0.64 -5.08
N ASN A 175 -19.42 0.65 -4.13
CA ASN A 175 -20.76 0.09 -4.24
C ASN A 175 -21.77 1.22 -3.98
N ILE A 176 -22.81 1.34 -4.82
CA ILE A 176 -23.94 2.23 -4.56
C ILE A 176 -25.05 1.38 -3.92
N ILE A 177 -25.49 1.76 -2.73
CA ILE A 177 -26.44 1.00 -1.91
C ILE A 177 -27.76 1.76 -1.86
N LEU A 178 -28.77 1.23 -2.56
CA LEU A 178 -30.11 1.80 -2.61
C LEU A 178 -30.98 1.16 -1.51
N HIS A 179 -31.51 1.99 -0.61
CA HIS A 179 -32.49 1.59 0.40
C HIS A 179 -33.93 1.74 -0.15
N PRO A 180 -34.96 1.17 0.50
CA PRO A 180 -36.34 1.37 0.09
C PRO A 180 -36.70 2.86 0.00
N GLY A 181 -37.29 3.27 -1.13
CA GLY A 181 -37.58 4.68 -1.42
C GLY A 181 -36.38 5.50 -1.94
N ALA A 182 -35.28 4.85 -2.33
CA ALA A 182 -34.23 5.48 -3.14
C ALA A 182 -34.72 5.76 -4.56
N ASP A 183 -34.33 6.93 -5.09
CA ASP A 183 -34.47 7.25 -6.51
C ASP A 183 -33.08 7.39 -7.12
N ALA A 184 -32.76 6.47 -8.03
CA ALA A 184 -31.46 6.37 -8.70
C ALA A 184 -31.15 7.58 -9.60
N SER A 185 -32.17 8.35 -10.02
CA SER A 185 -31.98 9.54 -10.85
C SER A 185 -31.27 10.69 -10.14
N ASN A 186 -31.17 10.65 -8.81
CA ASN A 186 -30.40 11.62 -8.03
C ASN A 186 -28.87 11.45 -8.16
N ILE A 187 -28.39 10.28 -8.58
CA ILE A 187 -26.96 9.97 -8.67
C ILE A 187 -26.36 10.76 -9.85
N SER A 188 -25.42 11.67 -9.55
CA SER A 188 -24.81 12.58 -10.54
C SER A 188 -23.34 12.88 -10.26
#